data_AF-A0A4Y3TKF4-F1
#
_entry.id   AF-A0A4Y3TKF4-F1
#
_cell.length_a   1.000
_cell.length_b   1.000
_cell.length_c   1.000
_cell.angle_alpha   90.00
_cell.angle_beta   90.00
_cell.angle_gamma   90.00
#
_symmetry.space_group_name_H-M   'P 1'
#
loop_
_entity.id
_entity.type
_entity.pdbx_description
1 polymer ?
#
loop_
_entity_poly.entity_id
_entity_poly.type
_entity_poly.pdbx_seq_one_letter_code
_entity_poly.pdbx_strand_id
1 'polypeptide(L)'
;MDTPWGRGELWYMQGPHRPDAADNLGYQLPYSPQQIYKIGLSGVITWVQQTHQAAFETLPPETQDTVLRALEHNATQFDGHPVSLPAKTFFEQLRADTIEGAFSDPIHGGNRHMAGWLIMGFPGARGDYMDWVDRYDTPYPYGPVSISGESAEHG
;
A
#
# COMPACT_ATOMS: atom_id res chain seq x y z
N MET A 1 -12.67 -0.88 0.13
CA MET A 1 -12.30 0.49 0.58
C MET A 1 -13.50 1.25 1.15
N ASP A 2 -14.41 0.58 1.90
CA ASP A 2 -15.62 1.21 2.48
C ASP A 2 -15.56 1.28 4.01
N THR A 3 -14.36 1.29 4.59
CA THR A 3 -14.16 1.53 6.02
C THR A 3 -14.13 3.05 6.30
N PRO A 4 -14.29 3.48 7.56
CA PRO A 4 -14.08 4.89 7.95
C PRO A 4 -12.73 5.45 7.48
N TRP A 5 -11.67 4.65 7.56
CA TRP A 5 -10.36 5.01 7.03
C TRP A 5 -10.41 5.28 5.52
N GLY A 6 -10.99 4.37 4.72
CA GLY A 6 -11.10 4.54 3.27
C GLY A 6 -11.93 5.76 2.86
N ARG A 7 -12.94 6.12 3.66
CA ARG A 7 -13.75 7.34 3.46
C ARG A 7 -13.07 8.61 3.95
N GLY A 8 -11.91 8.53 4.60
CA GLY A 8 -11.20 9.68 5.16
C GLY A 8 -11.81 10.23 6.46
N GLU A 9 -12.69 9.46 7.13
CA GLU A 9 -13.37 9.90 8.37
C GLU A 9 -12.41 10.00 9.56
N LEU A 10 -11.23 9.37 9.46
CA LEU A 10 -10.17 9.44 10.46
C LEU A 10 -9.15 10.55 10.18
N TRP A 11 -9.30 11.29 9.06
CA TRP A 11 -8.38 12.34 8.63
C TRP A 11 -9.01 13.71 8.82
N TYR A 12 -8.16 14.73 9.02
CA TYR A 12 -8.62 16.11 8.94
C TYR A 12 -8.83 16.52 7.48
N MET A 13 -10.07 16.39 7.01
CA MET A 13 -10.45 16.66 5.62
C MET A 13 -11.16 18.02 5.43
N GLN A 14 -11.13 18.89 6.45
CA GLN A 14 -11.72 20.23 6.33
C GLN A 14 -10.74 21.18 5.63
N GLY A 15 -11.26 21.99 4.72
CA GLY A 15 -10.48 23.01 4.05
C GLY A 15 -10.08 24.17 4.97
N PRO A 16 -9.24 25.10 4.47
CA PRO A 16 -8.71 25.14 3.12
C PRO A 16 -7.57 24.12 2.90
N HIS A 17 -7.62 23.43 1.77
CA HIS A 17 -6.56 22.54 1.29
C HIS A 17 -5.51 23.34 0.51
N ARG A 18 -4.22 23.08 0.75
CA ARG A 18 -3.10 23.74 0.03
C ARG A 18 -2.20 22.72 -0.63
N PRO A 19 -2.51 22.25 -1.85
CA PRO A 19 -1.74 21.23 -2.55
C PRO A 19 -0.27 21.63 -2.81
N ASP A 20 0.03 22.93 -2.76
CA ASP A 20 1.34 23.55 -2.94
C ASP A 20 2.08 23.82 -1.62
N ALA A 21 1.50 23.45 -0.48
CA ALA A 21 2.14 23.59 0.82
C ALA A 21 3.36 22.66 0.95
N ALA A 22 4.28 23.04 1.85
CA ALA A 22 5.46 22.23 2.13
C ALA A 22 5.09 20.86 2.69
N ASP A 23 5.83 19.82 2.28
CA ASP A 23 5.58 18.42 2.64
C ASP A 23 5.53 18.15 4.15
N ASN A 24 6.22 18.98 4.95
CA ASN A 24 6.23 18.87 6.41
C ASN A 24 4.94 19.36 7.09
N LEU A 25 3.97 19.87 6.33
CA LEU A 25 2.64 20.29 6.81
C LEU A 25 1.59 19.19 6.67
N GLY A 26 2.02 17.95 6.39
CA GLY A 26 1.15 16.79 6.30
C GLY A 26 0.33 16.74 5.01
N TYR A 27 -0.73 15.93 5.02
CA TYR A 27 -1.58 15.73 3.85
C TYR A 27 -2.46 16.97 3.59
N GLN A 28 -2.40 17.49 2.36
CA GLN A 28 -3.03 18.77 2.00
C GLN A 28 -3.97 18.66 0.79
N LEU A 29 -4.27 17.46 0.29
CA LEU A 29 -5.20 17.25 -0.81
C LEU A 29 -6.64 17.03 -0.30
N PRO A 30 -7.66 17.40 -1.10
CA PRO A 30 -9.08 17.25 -0.73
C PRO A 30 -9.62 15.83 -0.97
N TYR A 31 -8.75 14.82 -1.06
CA TYR A 31 -9.14 13.46 -1.44
C TYR A 31 -9.01 12.48 -0.28
N SER A 32 -10.04 11.66 -0.05
CA SER A 32 -9.93 10.48 0.81
C SER A 32 -9.10 9.37 0.14
N PRO A 33 -8.61 8.37 0.89
CA PRO A 33 -7.93 7.22 0.30
C PRO A 33 -8.73 6.55 -0.82
N GLN A 34 -10.05 6.36 -0.62
CA GLN A 34 -10.91 5.81 -1.65
C GLN A 34 -10.93 6.68 -2.93
N GLN A 35 -10.96 8.00 -2.79
CA GLN A 35 -10.94 8.92 -3.94
C GLN A 35 -9.58 8.90 -4.65
N ILE A 36 -8.47 8.85 -3.90
CA ILE A 36 -7.11 8.69 -4.46
C ILE A 36 -7.06 7.45 -5.36
N TYR A 37 -7.59 6.31 -4.90
CA TYR A 37 -7.64 5.10 -5.71
C TYR A 37 -8.51 5.23 -6.96
N LYS A 38 -9.71 5.80 -6.84
CA LYS A 38 -10.62 5.94 -8.00
C LYS A 38 -10.02 6.85 -9.07
N ILE A 39 -9.50 8.00 -8.68
CA ILE A 39 -8.88 8.98 -9.60
C ILE A 39 -7.58 8.40 -10.17
N GLY A 40 -6.72 7.87 -9.29
CA GLY A 40 -5.41 7.35 -9.67
C GLY A 40 -5.48 6.14 -10.60
N LEU A 41 -6.34 5.14 -10.33
CA LEU A 41 -6.49 3.99 -11.21
C LEU A 41 -7.00 4.40 -12.60
N SER A 42 -8.05 5.23 -12.66
CA SER A 42 -8.57 5.75 -13.92
C SER A 42 -7.51 6.55 -14.68
N GLY A 43 -6.75 7.36 -13.95
CA GLY A 43 -5.66 8.16 -14.48
C GLY A 43 -4.51 7.33 -15.03
N VAL A 44 -4.06 6.30 -14.31
CA VAL A 44 -3.01 5.38 -14.77
C VAL A 44 -3.47 4.61 -16.00
N ILE A 45 -4.69 4.06 -16.01
CA ILE A 45 -5.24 3.34 -17.17
C ILE A 45 -5.22 4.26 -18.40
N THR A 46 -5.70 5.49 -18.25
CA THR A 46 -5.75 6.47 -19.35
C THR A 46 -4.34 6.83 -19.82
N TRP A 47 -3.44 7.12 -18.87
CA TRP A 47 -2.06 7.53 -19.18
C TRP A 47 -1.30 6.42 -19.88
N VAL A 48 -1.36 5.18 -19.38
CA VAL A 48 -0.72 4.01 -19.98
C VAL A 48 -1.30 3.71 -21.37
N GLN A 49 -2.62 3.81 -21.54
CA GLN A 49 -3.23 3.65 -22.85
C GLN A 49 -2.74 4.72 -23.85
N GLN A 50 -2.53 5.96 -23.40
CA GLN A 50 -2.02 7.05 -24.26
C GLN A 50 -0.54 6.89 -24.61
N THR A 51 0.29 6.45 -23.67
CA THR A 51 1.75 6.36 -23.86
C THR A 51 2.22 5.04 -24.46
N HIS A 52 1.52 3.94 -24.17
CA HIS A 52 1.92 2.59 -24.57
C HIS A 52 0.90 1.88 -25.47
N GLN A 53 -0.30 2.45 -25.68
CA GLN A 53 -1.36 1.87 -26.51
C GLN A 53 -1.78 0.45 -26.09
N ALA A 54 -1.65 0.14 -24.80
CA ALA A 54 -1.96 -1.15 -24.20
C ALA A 54 -2.50 -0.97 -22.78
N ALA A 55 -3.10 -2.03 -22.23
CA ALA A 55 -3.45 -2.10 -20.81
C ALA A 55 -2.18 -2.34 -19.96
N PHE A 56 -2.15 -1.83 -18.73
CA PHE A 56 -0.96 -1.92 -17.87
C PHE A 56 -0.53 -3.38 -17.63
N GLU A 57 -1.48 -4.25 -17.33
CA GLU A 57 -1.26 -5.66 -17.02
C GLU A 57 -0.77 -6.49 -18.21
N THR A 58 -0.90 -5.98 -19.44
CA THR A 58 -0.41 -6.67 -20.65
C THR A 58 0.98 -6.19 -21.07
N LEU A 59 1.52 -5.16 -20.44
CA LEU A 59 2.88 -4.67 -20.68
C LEU A 59 3.93 -5.69 -20.17
N PRO A 60 5.11 -5.75 -20.80
CA PRO A 60 6.25 -6.49 -20.25
C PRO A 60 6.61 -6.00 -18.83
N PRO A 61 7.11 -6.88 -17.93
CA PRO A 61 7.44 -6.50 -16.56
C PRO A 61 8.35 -5.28 -16.43
N GLU A 62 9.39 -5.18 -17.25
CA GLU A 62 10.31 -4.02 -17.27
C GLU A 62 9.61 -2.70 -17.63
N THR A 63 8.59 -2.77 -18.48
CA THR A 63 7.78 -1.60 -18.86
C THR A 63 6.80 -1.25 -17.74
N GLN A 64 6.21 -2.24 -17.06
CA GLN A 64 5.38 -2.00 -15.86
C GLN A 64 6.21 -1.30 -14.78
N ASP A 65 7.42 -1.75 -14.53
CA ASP A 65 8.38 -1.12 -13.62
C ASP A 65 8.68 0.33 -14.02
N THR A 66 8.89 0.57 -15.31
CA THR A 66 9.14 1.92 -15.82
C THR A 66 7.94 2.85 -15.58
N VAL A 67 6.71 2.37 -15.81
CA VAL A 67 5.47 3.10 -15.51
C VAL A 67 5.40 3.40 -14.01
N LEU A 68 5.61 2.40 -13.15
CA LEU A 68 5.55 2.57 -11.70
C LEU A 68 6.60 3.58 -11.18
N ARG A 69 7.84 3.50 -11.67
CA ARG A 69 8.90 4.48 -11.37
C ARG A 69 8.50 5.89 -11.83
N ALA A 70 7.88 6.03 -12.99
CA ALA A 70 7.42 7.33 -13.46
C ALA A 70 6.30 7.91 -12.59
N LEU A 71 5.38 7.07 -12.06
CA LEU A 71 4.39 7.49 -11.07
C LEU A 71 5.06 7.96 -9.77
N GLU A 72 6.04 7.19 -9.26
CA GLU A 72 6.84 7.53 -8.08
C GLU A 72 7.52 8.90 -8.21
N HIS A 73 8.06 9.21 -9.39
CA HIS A 73 8.73 10.49 -9.69
C HIS A 73 7.76 11.60 -10.10
N ASN A 74 6.45 11.39 -9.97
CA ASN A 74 5.42 12.35 -10.31
C ASN A 74 5.45 12.84 -11.77
N ALA A 75 5.75 11.95 -12.73
CA ALA A 75 5.90 12.29 -14.15
C ALA A 75 4.60 12.75 -14.83
N THR A 76 3.45 12.58 -14.18
CA THR A 76 2.13 13.00 -14.68
C THR A 76 1.23 13.40 -13.51
N GLN A 77 0.06 13.97 -13.84
CA GLN A 77 -1.01 14.25 -12.89
C GLN A 77 -2.33 13.73 -13.48
N PHE A 78 -3.28 13.42 -12.61
CA PHE A 78 -4.58 12.89 -13.01
C PHE A 78 -5.68 13.91 -12.77
N ASP A 79 -6.60 13.99 -13.72
CA ASP A 79 -7.72 14.93 -13.66
C ASP A 79 -8.62 14.61 -12.46
N GLY A 80 -8.53 15.48 -11.47
CA GLY A 80 -9.34 15.49 -10.27
C GLY A 80 -10.00 16.84 -10.08
N HIS A 81 -11.12 16.88 -9.37
CA HIS A 81 -11.77 18.12 -8.94
C HIS A 81 -11.86 18.16 -7.41
N PRO A 82 -11.52 19.27 -6.72
CA PRO A 82 -11.19 20.59 -7.26
C PRO A 82 -9.76 20.78 -7.77
N VAL A 83 -8.85 19.81 -7.59
CA VAL A 83 -7.43 19.93 -7.98
C VAL A 83 -6.94 18.64 -8.63
N SER A 84 -5.98 18.71 -9.55
CA SER A 84 -5.39 17.49 -10.11
C SER A 84 -4.71 16.66 -9.01
N LEU A 85 -4.81 15.34 -9.12
CA LEU A 85 -4.13 14.41 -8.23
C LEU A 85 -2.71 14.16 -8.76
N PRO A 86 -1.64 14.46 -8.00
CA PRO A 86 -0.29 14.08 -8.38
C PRO A 86 -0.15 12.55 -8.48
N ALA A 87 0.51 12.06 -9.53
CA ALA A 87 0.74 10.63 -9.71
C ALA A 87 1.50 10.00 -8.53
N LYS A 88 2.44 10.76 -7.94
CA LYS A 88 3.21 10.34 -6.77
C LYS A 88 2.34 10.07 -5.55
N THR A 89 1.32 10.89 -5.31
CA THR A 89 0.37 10.68 -4.20
C THR A 89 -0.37 9.37 -4.36
N PHE A 90 -0.86 9.05 -5.56
CA PHE A 90 -1.49 7.76 -5.83
C PHE A 90 -0.49 6.60 -5.64
N PHE A 91 0.72 6.73 -6.17
CA PHE A 91 1.75 5.71 -6.04
C PHE A 91 2.13 5.43 -4.58
N GLU A 92 2.33 6.47 -3.78
CA GLU A 92 2.68 6.35 -2.36
C GLU A 92 1.55 5.68 -1.56
N GLN A 93 0.29 6.06 -1.82
CA GLN A 93 -0.87 5.38 -1.23
C GLN A 93 -0.90 3.89 -1.61
N LEU A 94 -0.75 3.58 -2.91
CA LEU A 94 -0.74 2.21 -3.40
C LEU A 94 0.37 1.38 -2.77
N ARG A 95 1.58 1.95 -2.68
CA ARG A 95 2.74 1.30 -2.08
C ARG A 95 2.55 1.06 -0.59
N ALA A 96 2.06 2.05 0.16
CA ALA A 96 1.80 1.92 1.58
C ALA A 96 0.78 0.80 1.84
N ASP A 97 -0.37 0.83 1.16
CA ASP A 97 -1.43 -0.16 1.32
C ASP A 97 -0.98 -1.57 0.88
N THR A 98 -0.09 -1.66 -0.12
CA THR A 98 0.48 -2.94 -0.55
C THR A 98 1.40 -3.52 0.53
N ILE A 99 2.25 -2.70 1.15
CA ILE A 99 3.14 -3.13 2.25
C ILE A 99 2.29 -3.51 3.48
N GLU A 100 1.32 -2.68 3.84
CA GLU A 100 0.38 -2.96 4.94
C GLU A 100 -0.37 -4.28 4.67
N GLY A 101 -0.91 -4.46 3.47
CA GLY A 101 -1.59 -5.69 3.08
C GLY A 101 -0.65 -6.91 3.06
N ALA A 102 0.61 -6.76 2.66
CA ALA A 102 1.56 -7.86 2.59
C ALA A 102 2.05 -8.34 3.96
N PHE A 103 2.10 -7.45 4.96
CA PHE A 103 2.74 -7.74 6.26
C PHE A 103 1.82 -7.59 7.48
N SER A 104 0.58 -7.17 7.32
CA SER A 104 -0.41 -7.18 8.41
C SER A 104 -0.81 -8.60 8.81
N ASP A 105 -1.48 -8.73 9.96
CA ASP A 105 -2.11 -10.01 10.33
C ASP A 105 -3.18 -10.41 9.29
N PRO A 106 -3.26 -11.69 8.88
CA PRO A 106 -4.25 -12.17 7.92
C PRO A 106 -5.71 -11.86 8.29
N ILE A 107 -6.02 -11.65 9.58
CA ILE A 107 -7.36 -11.26 10.04
C ILE A 107 -7.85 -9.96 9.40
N HIS A 108 -6.93 -9.11 8.90
CA HIS A 108 -7.26 -7.87 8.20
C HIS A 108 -7.51 -8.05 6.70
N GLY A 109 -7.48 -9.30 6.20
CA GLY A 109 -7.78 -9.65 4.80
C GLY A 109 -6.57 -9.63 3.86
N GLY A 110 -5.38 -9.28 4.37
CA GLY A 110 -4.11 -9.32 3.66
C GLY A 110 -3.28 -10.58 4.01
N ASN A 111 -1.99 -10.54 3.67
CA ASN A 111 -0.93 -11.47 4.08
C ASN A 111 -1.39 -12.94 4.13
N ARG A 112 -2.03 -13.37 3.04
CA ARG A 112 -2.71 -14.66 2.99
C ARG A 112 -1.74 -15.79 3.34
N HIS A 113 -2.15 -16.69 4.23
CA HIS A 113 -1.33 -17.78 4.75
C HIS A 113 -0.02 -17.31 5.40
N MET A 114 0.02 -16.05 5.87
CA MET A 114 1.20 -15.44 6.50
C MET A 114 2.44 -15.47 5.61
N ALA A 115 2.26 -15.44 4.28
CA ALA A 115 3.35 -15.54 3.31
C ALA A 115 4.43 -14.46 3.49
N GLY A 116 4.04 -13.21 3.79
CA GLY A 116 4.98 -12.14 4.08
C GLY A 116 5.77 -12.40 5.37
N TRP A 117 5.13 -12.97 6.38
CA TRP A 117 5.79 -13.34 7.64
C TRP A 117 6.75 -14.51 7.46
N LEU A 118 6.40 -15.51 6.66
CA LEU A 118 7.28 -16.62 6.30
C LEU A 118 8.56 -16.14 5.61
N ILE A 119 8.43 -15.22 4.65
CA ILE A 119 9.59 -14.63 3.95
C ILE A 119 10.53 -13.90 4.93
N MET A 120 9.96 -13.20 5.90
CA MET A 120 10.72 -12.43 6.89
C MET A 120 11.24 -13.28 8.07
N GLY A 121 10.77 -14.53 8.21
CA GLY A 121 10.99 -15.32 9.43
C GLY A 121 10.29 -14.74 10.66
N PHE A 122 9.24 -13.95 10.48
CA PHE A 122 8.49 -13.35 11.58
C PHE A 122 7.56 -14.40 12.23
N PRO A 123 7.63 -14.62 13.56
CA PRO A 123 6.90 -15.69 14.25
C PRO A 123 5.39 -15.41 14.44
N GLY A 124 4.90 -14.21 14.09
CA GLY A 124 3.52 -13.81 14.29
C GLY A 124 3.18 -13.47 15.74
N ALA A 125 1.88 -13.45 16.07
CA ALA A 125 1.32 -13.06 17.36
C ALA A 125 1.44 -14.17 18.44
N ARG A 126 2.62 -14.77 18.60
CA ARG A 126 2.86 -15.81 19.60
C ARG A 126 3.03 -15.21 20.99
N GLY A 127 2.14 -15.57 21.91
CA GLY A 127 2.20 -15.13 23.31
C GLY A 127 3.43 -15.64 24.08
N ASP A 128 4.04 -16.74 23.64
CA ASP A 128 5.16 -17.41 24.30
C ASP A 128 6.49 -17.20 23.55
N TYR A 129 6.72 -15.98 23.04
CA TYR A 129 7.98 -15.62 22.38
C TYR A 129 9.09 -15.20 23.36
N MET A 130 8.77 -15.01 24.64
CA MET A 130 9.69 -14.44 25.64
C MET A 130 10.98 -15.26 25.80
N ASP A 131 10.90 -16.59 25.74
CA ASP A 131 12.07 -17.48 25.86
C ASP A 131 13.03 -17.45 24.66
N TRP A 132 12.63 -16.77 23.57
CA TRP A 132 13.38 -16.67 22.32
C TRP A 132 13.96 -15.28 22.06
N VAL A 133 13.61 -14.27 22.87
CA VAL A 133 14.04 -12.87 22.68
C VAL A 133 15.56 -12.72 22.72
N ASP A 134 16.24 -13.47 23.60
CA ASP A 134 17.70 -13.39 23.78
C ASP A 134 18.48 -14.36 22.88
N ARG A 135 17.81 -15.05 21.95
CA ARG A 135 18.44 -16.02 21.03
C ARG A 135 18.69 -15.36 19.67
N TYR A 136 19.81 -14.66 19.58
CA TYR A 136 20.29 -14.08 18.33
C TYR A 136 20.74 -15.15 17.33
N ASP A 137 20.60 -14.86 16.03
CA ASP A 137 21.02 -15.70 14.90
C ASP A 137 20.54 -17.16 14.93
N THR A 138 19.50 -17.45 15.72
CA THR A 138 18.88 -18.78 15.80
C THR A 138 17.54 -18.74 15.09
N PRO A 139 17.35 -19.49 13.99
CA PRO A 139 16.05 -19.57 13.32
C PRO A 139 14.97 -20.05 14.29
N TYR A 140 13.86 -19.32 14.33
CA TYR A 140 12.71 -19.74 15.11
C TYR A 140 12.11 -21.02 14.47
N PRO A 141 11.89 -22.11 15.25
CA PRO A 141 11.63 -23.43 14.67
C PRO A 141 10.17 -23.66 14.24
N TYR A 142 9.26 -22.73 14.52
CA TYR A 142 7.84 -22.88 14.23
C TYR A 142 7.35 -21.79 13.29
N GLY A 143 6.44 -22.14 12.38
CA GLY A 143 5.87 -21.16 11.49
C GLY A 143 5.01 -20.12 12.22
N PRO A 144 4.64 -19.03 11.54
CA PRO A 144 3.93 -17.93 12.13
C PRO A 144 2.54 -18.32 12.65
N VAL A 145 2.05 -17.53 13.61
CA VAL A 145 0.67 -17.62 14.14
C VAL A 145 -0.04 -16.28 14.02
N SER A 146 -1.22 -16.26 13.40
CA SER A 146 -2.13 -15.11 13.35
C SER A 146 -2.81 -14.89 14.70
N ILE A 147 -3.27 -13.66 14.96
CA ILE A 147 -4.16 -13.30 16.07
C ILE A 147 -5.39 -14.21 16.14
N SER A 148 -5.87 -14.70 14.99
CA SER A 148 -6.99 -15.64 14.92
C SER A 148 -6.67 -17.05 15.42
N GLY A 149 -5.39 -17.37 15.61
CA GLY A 149 -4.88 -18.70 15.92
C GLY A 149 -4.52 -19.56 14.70
N GLU A 150 -4.76 -19.08 13.47
CA GLU A 150 -4.26 -19.75 12.25
C GLU A 150 -2.72 -19.84 12.30
N SER A 151 -2.16 -20.98 11.88
CA SER A 151 -0.71 -21.17 11.78
C SER A 151 -0.31 -21.63 10.37
N ALA A 152 0.87 -21.22 9.93
CA ALA A 152 1.49 -21.76 8.72
C ALA A 152 2.58 -22.76 9.09
N GLU A 153 2.73 -23.82 8.30
CA GLU A 153 3.85 -24.76 8.45
C GLU A 153 5.12 -24.16 7.80
N HIS A 154 6.28 -24.47 8.38
CA HIS A 154 7.55 -24.23 7.69
C HIS A 154 7.69 -25.24 6.55
N GLY A 155 7.86 -24.75 5.32
CA GLY A 155 8.22 -25.56 4.16
C GLY A 155 9.67 -26.03 4.18
#